data_AF-A0A7X9A6D9-F1
#
_entry.id   AF-A0A7X9A6D9-F1
#
_cell.length_a   1.000
_cell.length_b   1.000
_cell.length_c   1.000
_cell.angle_alpha   90.00
_cell.angle_beta   90.00
_cell.angle_gamma   90.00
#
_symmetry.space_group_name_H-M   'P 1'
#
loop_
_entity.id
_entity.type
_entity.pdbx_description
1 polymer ?
#
loop_
_entity_poly.entity_id
_entity_poly.type
_entity_poly.pdbx_seq_one_letter_code
_entity_poly.pdbx_strand_id
1 'polypeptide(L)'
;MSERVYNFYAGPATLPLPVLEQAQKELLNFHGTGMSVLEISHRAKDFEEVIFGAENLVKELLGLGDDFQVLFLQGGASTQFSMVPMNFLLEGTTADYILTGSWSEKALKEAQKVGSIHVAASTKEGNYQRIPEQKEIMLSENPVYVHITSNNTIYGTQWRDFPDTG
;
A
#
# COMPACT_ATOMS: atom_id res chain seq x y z
N MET A 1 4.03 31.81 18.82
CA MET A 1 4.75 30.51 18.83
C MET A 1 3.71 29.45 18.51
N SER A 2 3.90 28.64 17.47
CA SER A 2 2.87 27.64 17.11
C SER A 2 2.80 26.55 18.18
N GLU A 3 1.62 26.26 18.71
CA GLU A 3 1.34 25.18 19.68
C GLU A 3 1.52 23.77 19.10
N ARG A 4 1.98 23.65 17.85
CA ARG A 4 2.08 22.39 17.14
C ARG A 4 3.25 21.55 17.65
N VAL A 5 2.94 20.35 18.12
CA VAL A 5 3.92 19.37 18.61
C VAL A 5 4.53 18.55 17.48
N TYR A 6 5.73 18.03 17.69
CA TYR A 6 6.31 17.03 16.80
C TYR A 6 5.63 15.68 17.01
N ASN A 7 4.94 15.19 15.99
CA ASN A 7 4.28 13.89 16.01
C ASN A 7 5.11 12.86 15.21
N PHE A 8 5.68 11.89 15.93
CA PHE A 8 6.49 10.78 15.39
C PHE A 8 5.73 9.45 15.33
N TYR A 9 4.39 9.45 15.32
CA TYR A 9 3.62 8.22 15.17
C TYR A 9 3.95 7.51 13.85
N ALA A 10 4.08 6.18 13.93
CA ALA A 10 4.34 5.32 12.78
C ALA A 10 3.09 5.06 11.90
N GLY A 11 1.91 5.46 12.38
CA GLY A 11 0.63 5.25 11.72
C GLY A 11 -0.54 5.36 12.72
N PRO A 12 -1.54 6.23 12.49
CA PRO A 12 -1.60 7.26 11.44
C PRO A 12 -0.45 8.28 11.55
N ALA A 13 0.06 8.74 10.41
CA ALA A 13 1.18 9.67 10.35
C ALA A 13 0.74 11.14 10.49
N THR A 14 1.70 12.05 10.71
CA THR A 14 1.44 13.49 10.72
C THR A 14 0.98 13.98 9.34
N LEU A 15 -0.08 14.79 9.30
CA LEU A 15 -0.58 15.42 8.07
C LEU A 15 -0.01 16.84 7.89
N PRO A 16 0.17 17.31 6.64
CA PRO A 16 0.51 18.71 6.38
C PRO A 16 -0.52 19.67 6.99
N LEU A 17 -0.08 20.79 7.59
CA LEU A 17 -1.01 21.77 8.18
C LEU A 17 -2.06 22.27 7.18
N PRO A 18 -1.67 22.66 5.95
CA PRO A 18 -2.61 23.26 5.01
C PRO A 18 -3.77 22.33 4.66
N VAL A 19 -3.55 21.01 4.67
CA VAL A 19 -4.60 20.01 4.41
C VAL A 19 -5.63 20.02 5.54
N LEU A 20 -5.18 20.07 6.80
CA LEU A 20 -6.08 20.12 7.96
C LEU A 20 -6.88 21.43 7.99
N GLU A 21 -6.23 22.56 7.72
CA GLU A 21 -6.87 23.87 7.70
C GLU A 21 -7.90 23.99 6.58
N GLN A 22 -7.59 23.47 5.38
CA GLN A 22 -8.54 23.44 4.28
C GLN A 22 -9.75 22.55 4.60
N ALA A 23 -9.51 21.33 5.07
CA ALA A 23 -10.59 20.41 5.45
C ALA A 23 -11.48 21.02 6.54
N GLN A 24 -10.90 21.67 7.56
CA GLN A 24 -11.65 22.38 8.60
C GLN A 24 -12.51 23.51 8.03
N LYS A 25 -11.92 24.34 7.16
CA LYS A 25 -12.60 25.51 6.57
C LYS A 25 -13.81 25.11 5.72
N GLU A 26 -13.69 23.99 4.98
CA GLU A 26 -14.69 23.55 4.01
C GLU A 26 -15.64 22.49 4.57
N LEU A 27 -15.43 22.01 5.80
CA LEU A 27 -16.16 20.87 6.37
C LEU A 27 -17.68 21.02 6.32
N LEU A 28 -18.20 22.22 6.58
CA LEU A 28 -19.64 22.52 6.63
C LEU A 28 -20.18 23.14 5.34
N ASN A 29 -19.30 23.51 4.41
CA ASN A 29 -19.66 24.14 3.16
C ASN A 29 -18.60 23.83 2.10
N PHE A 30 -18.62 22.59 1.64
CA PHE A 30 -17.64 22.08 0.71
C PHE A 30 -17.77 22.82 -0.63
N HIS A 31 -16.69 23.48 -1.06
CA HIS A 31 -16.63 24.27 -2.30
C HIS A 31 -17.81 25.24 -2.53
N GLY A 32 -18.47 25.73 -1.47
CA GLY A 32 -19.61 26.64 -1.61
C GLY A 32 -20.95 25.98 -1.92
N THR A 33 -21.03 24.65 -1.89
CA THR A 33 -22.27 23.88 -2.15
C THR A 33 -23.36 24.07 -1.09
N GLY A 34 -23.00 24.59 0.09
CA GLY A 34 -23.86 24.65 1.26
C GLY A 34 -24.01 23.32 2.00
N MET A 35 -23.27 22.27 1.60
CA MET A 35 -23.30 20.93 2.21
C MET A 35 -21.91 20.54 2.71
N SER A 36 -21.85 19.65 3.70
CA SER A 36 -20.62 18.97 4.05
C SER A 36 -20.23 17.95 2.98
N VAL A 37 -18.93 17.76 2.72
CA VAL A 37 -18.44 16.66 1.86
C VAL A 37 -18.93 15.28 2.34
N LEU A 38 -19.23 15.15 3.64
CA LEU A 38 -19.75 13.93 4.25
C LEU A 38 -21.22 13.64 3.90
N GLU A 39 -21.95 14.63 3.39
CA GLU A 39 -23.37 14.55 3.01
C GLU A 39 -23.55 14.46 1.49
N ILE A 40 -22.51 14.77 0.71
CA ILE A 40 -22.55 14.74 -0.75
C ILE A 40 -22.60 13.28 -1.21
N SER A 41 -23.55 12.99 -2.11
CA SER A 41 -23.65 11.67 -2.75
C SER A 41 -22.37 11.35 -3.50
N HIS A 42 -21.88 10.11 -3.37
CA HIS A 42 -20.73 9.60 -4.12
C HIS A 42 -20.90 9.59 -5.66
N ARG A 43 -22.11 9.88 -6.14
CA ARG A 43 -22.44 10.01 -7.58
C ARG A 43 -22.74 11.44 -8.00
N ALA A 44 -22.66 12.40 -7.07
CA ALA A 44 -22.82 13.80 -7.40
C ALA A 44 -21.55 14.31 -8.08
N LYS A 45 -21.71 15.24 -9.03
CA LYS A 45 -20.60 15.85 -9.75
C LYS A 45 -19.54 16.41 -8.80
N ASP A 46 -19.95 17.03 -7.69
CA ASP A 46 -19.04 17.58 -6.69
C ASP A 46 -18.12 16.51 -6.07
N PHE A 47 -18.59 15.27 -5.88
CA PHE A 47 -17.76 14.16 -5.39
C PHE A 47 -16.98 13.45 -6.51
N GLU A 48 -17.54 13.38 -7.72
CA GLU A 48 -16.81 12.88 -8.89
C GLU A 48 -15.54 13.69 -9.13
N GLU A 49 -15.61 15.02 -9.00
CA GLU A 49 -14.43 15.90 -9.09
C GLU A 49 -13.37 15.57 -8.03
N VAL A 50 -13.78 15.19 -6.81
CA VAL A 50 -12.85 14.77 -5.74
C VAL A 50 -12.17 13.45 -6.09
N ILE A 51 -12.94 12.42 -6.45
CA ILE A 51 -12.39 11.08 -6.65
C ILE A 51 -11.52 11.00 -7.91
N PHE A 52 -11.93 11.63 -9.02
CA PHE A 52 -11.14 11.66 -10.25
C PHE A 52 -9.96 12.61 -10.12
N GLY A 53 -10.10 13.71 -9.37
CA GLY A 53 -8.97 14.57 -9.01
C GLY A 53 -7.90 13.80 -8.23
N ALA A 54 -8.31 13.01 -7.23
CA ALA A 54 -7.41 12.17 -6.45
C ALA A 54 -6.73 11.08 -7.30
N GLU A 55 -7.49 10.41 -8.19
CA GLU A 55 -6.92 9.43 -9.13
C GLU A 55 -5.85 10.07 -10.03
N ASN A 56 -6.16 11.20 -10.64
CA ASN A 56 -5.24 11.89 -11.55
C ASN A 56 -3.97 12.33 -10.83
N LEU A 57 -4.09 12.86 -9.61
CA LEU A 57 -2.93 13.24 -8.80
C LEU A 57 -2.05 12.04 -8.46
N VAL A 58 -2.63 10.87 -8.14
CA VAL A 58 -1.85 9.64 -7.90
C VAL A 58 -1.09 9.24 -9.17
N LYS A 59 -1.76 9.25 -10.33
CA LYS A 59 -1.13 8.92 -11.61
C LYS A 59 0.01 9.88 -11.95
N GLU A 60 -0.23 11.18 -11.82
CA GLU A 60 0.78 12.21 -12.07
C GLU A 60 2.00 12.07 -11.14
N LEU A 61 1.77 11.98 -9.82
CA LEU A 61 2.85 11.93 -8.82
C LEU A 61 3.73 10.68 -8.95
N LEU A 62 3.15 9.57 -9.38
CA LEU A 62 3.85 8.30 -9.54
C LEU A 62 4.29 8.04 -10.99
N GLY A 63 4.02 8.96 -11.92
CA GLY A 63 4.32 8.78 -13.34
C GLY A 63 3.61 7.58 -13.97
N LEU A 64 2.42 7.25 -13.50
CA LEU A 64 1.61 6.15 -14.03
C LEU A 64 0.88 6.63 -15.28
N GLY A 65 1.12 5.95 -16.41
CA GLY A 65 0.34 6.14 -17.64
C GLY A 65 -1.01 5.44 -17.60
N ASP A 66 -1.64 5.30 -18.76
CA ASP A 66 -2.96 4.67 -18.90
C ASP A 66 -2.95 3.15 -18.70
N ASP A 67 -1.76 2.54 -18.67
CA ASP A 67 -1.55 1.11 -18.40
C ASP A 67 -1.90 0.70 -16.96
N PHE A 68 -2.07 1.68 -16.06
CA PHE A 68 -2.41 1.45 -14.65
C PHE A 68 -3.75 2.08 -14.26
N GLN A 69 -4.48 1.38 -13.39
CA GLN A 69 -5.73 1.84 -12.79
C GLN A 69 -5.50 2.14 -11.30
N VAL A 70 -6.12 3.22 -10.79
CA VAL A 70 -6.07 3.58 -9.36
C VAL A 70 -7.36 3.13 -8.70
N LEU A 71 -7.25 2.34 -7.63
CA LEU A 71 -8.40 1.84 -6.87
C LEU A 71 -8.40 2.40 -5.45
N PHE A 72 -9.50 3.03 -5.04
CA PHE A 72 -9.72 3.48 -3.66
C PHE A 72 -10.57 2.47 -2.90
N LEU A 73 -9.92 1.60 -2.12
CA LEU A 73 -10.56 0.47 -1.44
C LEU A 73 -10.55 0.62 0.08
N GLN A 74 -11.58 0.08 0.72
CA GLN A 74 -11.65 -0.05 2.19
C GLN A 74 -10.92 -1.31 2.67
N GLY A 75 -10.82 -1.48 4.00
CA GLY A 75 -10.19 -2.67 4.63
C GLY A 75 -8.68 -2.56 4.85
N GLY A 76 -8.03 -1.57 4.23
CA GLY A 76 -6.61 -1.30 4.38
C GLY A 76 -5.71 -2.40 3.78
N ALA A 77 -4.39 -2.27 3.98
CA ALA A 77 -3.42 -3.21 3.42
C ALA A 77 -3.65 -4.66 3.89
N SER A 78 -4.15 -4.84 5.11
CA SER A 78 -4.44 -6.17 5.66
C SER A 78 -5.48 -6.94 4.84
N THR A 79 -6.50 -6.27 4.30
CA THR A 79 -7.46 -6.93 3.39
C THR A 79 -6.79 -7.31 2.08
N GLN A 80 -5.86 -6.48 1.58
CA GLN A 80 -5.15 -6.75 0.34
C GLN A 80 -4.22 -7.96 0.42
N PHE A 81 -3.71 -8.30 1.62
CA PHE A 81 -2.97 -9.54 1.85
C PHE A 81 -3.76 -10.81 1.48
N SER A 82 -5.09 -10.77 1.58
CA SER A 82 -5.96 -11.86 1.11
C SER A 82 -6.47 -11.60 -0.31
N MET A 83 -6.81 -10.35 -0.66
CA MET A 83 -7.43 -10.03 -1.93
C MET A 83 -6.49 -10.26 -3.13
N VAL A 84 -5.20 -9.95 -3.00
CA VAL A 84 -4.20 -10.21 -4.05
C VAL A 84 -4.13 -11.70 -4.42
N PRO A 85 -3.86 -12.64 -3.50
CA PRO A 85 -3.84 -14.06 -3.83
C PRO A 85 -5.20 -14.57 -4.33
N MET A 86 -6.33 -14.09 -3.78
CA MET A 86 -7.66 -14.51 -4.27
C MET A 86 -7.92 -14.16 -5.75
N ASN A 87 -7.23 -13.15 -6.30
CA ASN A 87 -7.39 -12.75 -7.70
C ASN A 87 -6.31 -13.34 -8.62
N PHE A 88 -5.07 -13.51 -8.12
CA PHE A 88 -3.93 -13.87 -8.97
C PHE A 88 -3.38 -15.28 -8.73
N LEU A 89 -3.60 -15.88 -7.55
CA LEU A 89 -3.09 -17.20 -7.20
C LEU A 89 -4.12 -18.28 -7.55
N LEU A 90 -4.14 -18.67 -8.82
CA LEU A 90 -5.03 -19.70 -9.37
C LEU A 90 -4.57 -21.11 -8.99
N GLU A 91 -5.48 -22.09 -9.07
CA GLU A 91 -5.16 -23.50 -8.85
C GLU A 91 -4.01 -23.96 -9.76
N GLY A 92 -3.05 -24.70 -9.20
CA GLY A 92 -1.86 -25.17 -9.92
C GLY A 92 -0.76 -24.11 -10.13
N THR A 93 -0.98 -22.86 -9.73
CA THR A 93 0.05 -21.81 -9.77
C THR A 93 0.70 -21.58 -8.40
N THR A 94 1.85 -20.89 -8.38
CA THR A 94 2.59 -20.58 -7.14
C THR A 94 2.91 -19.08 -7.10
N ALA A 95 2.84 -18.48 -5.92
CA ALA A 95 3.32 -17.12 -5.69
C ALA A 95 4.56 -17.12 -4.78
N ASP A 96 5.47 -16.19 -5.03
CA ASP A 96 6.73 -16.08 -4.30
C ASP A 96 6.68 -14.92 -3.30
N TYR A 97 7.21 -15.12 -2.10
CA TYR A 97 7.26 -14.13 -1.04
C TYR A 97 8.68 -13.93 -0.55
N ILE A 98 9.11 -12.68 -0.42
CA ILE A 98 10.39 -12.30 0.19
C ILE A 98 10.13 -11.69 1.57
N LEU A 99 10.64 -12.35 2.61
CA LEU A 99 10.36 -11.99 3.99
C LEU A 99 11.45 -11.07 4.56
N THR A 100 11.08 -9.81 4.75
CA THR A 100 11.97 -8.75 5.28
C THR A 100 11.42 -8.07 6.54
N GLY A 101 10.30 -8.56 7.07
CA GLY A 101 9.73 -8.04 8.32
C GLY A 101 8.35 -8.62 8.67
N SER A 102 7.73 -8.06 9.70
CA SER A 102 6.42 -8.51 10.20
C SER A 102 5.30 -8.37 9.17
N TRP A 103 5.33 -7.35 8.31
CA TRP A 103 4.29 -7.16 7.29
C TRP A 103 4.36 -8.22 6.19
N SER A 104 5.56 -8.60 5.74
CA SER A 104 5.72 -9.71 4.79
C SER A 104 5.26 -11.04 5.38
N GLU A 105 5.46 -11.29 6.68
CA GLU A 105 4.93 -12.50 7.34
C GLU A 105 3.40 -12.50 7.40
N LYS A 106 2.77 -11.35 7.67
CA LYS A 106 1.31 -11.22 7.67
C LYS A 106 0.73 -11.44 6.27
N ALA A 107 1.38 -10.90 5.24
CA ALA A 107 0.99 -11.12 3.86
C ALA A 107 1.08 -12.60 3.46
N LEU A 108 2.21 -13.25 3.80
CA LEU A 108 2.41 -14.70 3.59
C LEU A 108 1.31 -15.52 4.28
N LYS A 109 1.00 -15.21 5.55
CA LYS A 109 -0.01 -15.96 6.34
C LYS A 109 -1.40 -15.94 5.70
N GLU A 110 -1.81 -14.83 5.10
CA GLU A 110 -3.10 -14.74 4.41
C GLU A 110 -3.07 -15.48 3.07
N ALA A 111 -1.98 -15.37 2.31
CA ALA A 111 -1.85 -16.03 1.02
C ALA A 111 -1.80 -17.56 1.12
N GLN A 112 -1.20 -18.10 2.19
CA GLN A 112 -1.17 -19.54 2.49
C GLN A 112 -2.57 -20.16 2.67
N LYS A 113 -3.60 -19.35 2.93
CA LYS A 113 -4.99 -19.83 3.02
C LYS A 113 -5.63 -20.01 1.65
N VAL A 114 -5.04 -19.42 0.61
CA VAL A 114 -5.61 -19.36 -0.74
C VAL A 114 -4.97 -20.41 -1.65
N GLY A 115 -3.65 -20.53 -1.66
CA GLY A 115 -2.96 -21.43 -2.60
C GLY A 115 -1.50 -21.71 -2.27
N SER A 116 -0.77 -22.23 -3.27
CA SER A 116 0.64 -22.60 -3.14
C SER A 116 1.53 -21.36 -3.02
N ILE A 117 2.39 -21.34 -2.00
CA ILE A 117 3.34 -20.26 -1.76
C ILE A 117 4.76 -20.80 -1.66
N HIS A 118 5.71 -20.08 -2.25
CA HIS A 118 7.14 -20.30 -2.11
C HIS A 118 7.79 -19.11 -1.38
N VAL A 119 8.65 -19.38 -0.41
CA VAL A 119 9.42 -18.34 0.28
C VAL A 119 10.76 -18.21 -0.44
N ALA A 120 10.87 -17.20 -1.31
CA ALA A 120 12.04 -17.04 -2.17
C ALA A 120 13.29 -16.54 -1.43
N ALA A 121 13.10 -15.75 -0.37
CA ALA A 121 14.16 -15.40 0.57
C ALA A 121 13.58 -14.96 1.91
N SER A 122 14.40 -15.01 2.97
CA SER A 122 14.02 -14.52 4.29
C SER A 122 15.24 -14.06 5.07
N THR A 123 15.17 -12.87 5.70
CA THR A 123 16.18 -12.39 6.66
C THR A 123 15.72 -12.55 8.11
N LYS A 124 14.74 -13.42 8.36
CA LYS A 124 14.15 -13.69 9.68
C LYS A 124 15.17 -14.17 10.72
N GLU A 125 16.12 -15.03 10.35
CA GLU A 125 17.16 -15.53 11.27
C GLU A 125 18.02 -14.40 11.83
N GLY A 126 18.27 -13.36 11.03
CA GLY A 126 18.94 -12.12 11.45
C GLY A 126 18.03 -11.10 12.11
N ASN A 127 16.81 -11.48 12.52
CA ASN A 127 15.78 -10.57 13.05
C ASN A 127 15.49 -9.39 12.10
N TYR A 128 15.47 -9.65 10.78
CA TYR A 128 15.14 -8.67 9.75
C TYR A 128 16.01 -7.39 9.75
N GLN A 129 17.26 -7.49 10.20
CA GLN A 129 18.21 -6.36 10.26
C GLN A 129 18.71 -5.86 8.90
N ARG A 130 18.41 -6.59 7.80
CA ARG A 130 18.79 -6.22 6.44
C ARG A 130 17.79 -6.75 5.41
N ILE A 131 17.94 -6.26 4.19
CA ILE A 131 17.32 -6.80 2.98
C ILE A 131 18.20 -7.94 2.42
N PRO A 132 17.64 -9.03 1.86
CA PRO A 132 18.41 -10.06 1.19
C PRO A 132 19.11 -9.52 -0.06
N GLU A 133 20.31 -10.01 -0.35
CA GLU A 133 21.00 -9.75 -1.62
C GLU A 133 20.34 -10.55 -2.75
N GLN A 134 20.50 -10.09 -4.00
CA GLN A 134 19.91 -10.77 -5.17
C GLN A 134 20.24 -12.27 -5.24
N LYS A 135 21.48 -12.65 -4.90
CA LYS A 135 21.93 -14.06 -4.92
C LYS A 135 21.29 -14.95 -3.85
N GLU A 136 20.66 -14.35 -2.85
CA GLU A 136 19.94 -15.06 -1.77
C GLU A 136 18.46 -15.28 -2.14
N ILE A 137 18.00 -14.67 -3.23
CA ILE A 137 16.63 -14.79 -3.73
C ILE A 137 16.57 -15.96 -4.71
N MET A 138 15.95 -17.04 -4.26
CA MET A 138 15.72 -18.24 -5.05
C MET A 138 14.26 -18.22 -5.46
N LEU A 139 13.95 -17.86 -6.71
CA LEU A 139 12.57 -17.85 -7.20
C LEU A 139 12.11 -19.27 -7.58
N SER A 140 10.80 -19.50 -7.49
CA SER A 140 10.18 -20.67 -8.12
C SER A 140 10.24 -20.57 -9.65
N GLU A 141 10.00 -21.67 -10.37
CA GLU A 141 10.22 -21.72 -11.83
C GLU A 141 9.33 -20.73 -12.61
N ASN A 142 8.08 -20.54 -12.19
CA ASN A 142 7.10 -19.67 -12.85
C ASN A 142 6.11 -19.06 -11.82
N PRO A 143 6.55 -18.11 -10.97
CA PRO A 143 5.65 -17.49 -10.01
C PRO A 143 4.62 -16.59 -10.72
N VAL A 144 3.36 -16.63 -10.29
CA VAL A 144 2.33 -15.70 -10.80
C VAL A 144 2.55 -14.27 -10.34
N TYR A 145 3.24 -14.10 -9.21
CA TYR A 145 3.75 -12.82 -8.73
C TYR A 145 4.83 -13.03 -7.66
N VAL A 146 5.66 -12.01 -7.45
CA VAL A 146 6.59 -11.92 -6.33
C VAL A 146 6.14 -10.80 -5.40
N HIS A 147 5.85 -11.15 -4.14
CA HIS A 147 5.44 -10.20 -3.12
C HIS A 147 6.63 -9.74 -2.28
N ILE A 148 6.88 -8.42 -2.29
CA ILE A 148 7.86 -7.75 -1.44
C ILE A 148 7.19 -6.74 -0.51
N THR A 149 7.85 -6.41 0.60
CA THR A 149 7.50 -5.25 1.43
C THR A 149 8.58 -4.19 1.26
N SER A 150 8.28 -3.12 0.52
CA SER A 150 9.26 -2.08 0.15
C SER A 150 9.91 -1.40 1.35
N ASN A 151 9.14 -1.13 2.41
CA ASN A 151 9.60 -0.54 3.66
C ASN A 151 9.03 -1.29 4.88
N ASN A 152 9.91 -1.82 5.73
CA ASN A 152 9.54 -2.62 6.90
C ASN A 152 9.47 -1.73 8.14
N THR A 153 8.31 -1.10 8.39
CA THR A 153 8.16 -0.02 9.38
C THR A 153 8.58 -0.38 10.81
N ILE A 154 8.44 -1.64 11.22
CA ILE A 154 8.83 -2.11 12.57
C ILE A 154 10.34 -2.31 12.69
N TYR A 155 10.99 -2.75 11.62
CA TYR A 155 12.40 -3.17 11.63
C TYR A 155 13.34 -2.10 11.07
N GLY A 156 12.82 -1.06 10.42
CA GLY A 156 13.61 0.05 9.88
C GLY A 156 14.46 -0.32 8.66
N THR A 157 14.12 -1.40 7.96
CA THR A 157 14.79 -1.83 6.72
C THR A 157 13.96 -1.49 5.49
N GLN A 158 14.62 -1.07 4.42
CA GLN A 158 13.98 -0.62 3.19
C GLN A 158 14.78 -1.10 1.97
N TRP A 159 14.07 -1.51 0.92
CA TRP A 159 14.65 -1.75 -0.39
C TRP A 159 15.12 -0.41 -0.98
N ARG A 160 16.40 -0.31 -1.33
CA ARG A 160 16.95 0.85 -2.06
C ARG A 160 16.64 0.74 -3.55
N ASP A 161 16.81 -0.47 -4.06
CA ASP A 161 16.43 -0.91 -5.38
C ASP A 161 15.61 -2.18 -5.22
N PHE A 162 14.66 -2.43 -6.12
CA PHE A 162 13.87 -3.66 -6.10
C PHE A 162 14.67 -4.82 -6.71
N PRO A 163 14.44 -6.06 -6.22
CA PRO A 163 15.14 -7.22 -6.75
C PRO A 163 14.71 -7.48 -8.20
N ASP A 164 15.61 -8.04 -9.00
CA ASP A 164 15.25 -8.60 -10.29
C ASP A 164 14.43 -9.88 -10.06
N THR A 165 13.25 -9.94 -10.64
CA THR A 165 12.31 -11.04 -10.49
C THR A 165 12.05 -11.80 -11.80
N GLY A 166 12.82 -11.52 -12.85
CA GLY A 166 12.63 -12.06 -14.20
C GLY A 166 11.99 -11.06 -15.16
#